data_AF-A0A352RUR8-F1
#
_entry.id   AF-A0A352RUR8-F1
#
_cell.length_a   1.000
_cell.length_b   1.000
_cell.length_c   1.000
_cell.angle_alpha   90.00
_cell.angle_beta   90.00
_cell.angle_gamma   90.00
#
_symmetry.space_group_name_H-M   'P 1'
#
loop_
_entity.id
_entity.type
_entity.pdbx_description
1 polymer ?
#
loop_
_entity_poly.entity_id
_entity_poly.type
_entity_poly.pdbx_seq_one_letter_code
_entity_poly.pdbx_strand_id
1 'polypeptide(L)'
;MKDWITIGFNFFLPAYLAFRWSGKEKRSKWAWTVACFVFSWFGLIAFALTRRGLPTVEEYARTNPGNAAGGMSCNRCGSRSIRVWREQAFIKVRQYHICNHCGTTLYRSR
;
A
#
# COMPACT_ATOMS: atom_id res chain seq x y z
N MET A 1 -15.79 -4.07 34.87
CA MET A 1 -15.41 -5.04 33.81
C MET A 1 -15.56 -4.44 32.41
N LYS A 2 -16.67 -3.73 32.12
CA LYS A 2 -16.87 -3.01 30.84
C LYS A 2 -15.76 -2.01 30.52
N ASP A 3 -15.24 -1.27 31.51
CA ASP A 3 -14.24 -0.22 31.27
C ASP A 3 -12.89 -0.79 30.78
N TRP A 4 -12.49 -1.95 31.30
CA TRP A 4 -11.28 -2.65 30.86
C TRP A 4 -11.38 -3.15 29.42
N ILE A 5 -12.57 -3.53 28.97
CA ILE A 5 -12.83 -3.93 27.57
C ILE A 5 -12.72 -2.71 26.67
N THR A 6 -13.29 -1.57 27.08
CA THR A 6 -13.22 -0.31 26.32
C THR A 6 -11.78 0.20 26.19
N ILE A 7 -11.00 0.13 27.27
CA ILE A 7 -9.56 0.50 27.27
C ILE A 7 -8.77 -0.46 26.38
N GLY A 8 -9.00 -1.77 26.50
CA GLY A 8 -8.40 -2.80 25.65
C GLY A 8 -8.64 -2.53 24.16
N PHE A 9 -9.88 -2.27 23.80
CA PHE A 9 -10.31 -2.03 22.42
C PHE A 9 -9.72 -0.74 21.84
N ASN A 10 -9.67 0.35 22.62
CA ASN A 10 -9.21 1.63 22.10
C ASN A 10 -7.68 1.73 21.99
N PHE A 11 -6.90 1.08 22.85
CA PHE A 11 -5.45 1.29 22.86
C PHE A 11 -4.68 0.11 22.28
N PHE A 12 -5.06 -1.12 22.63
CA PHE A 12 -4.29 -2.31 22.24
C PHE A 12 -4.67 -2.83 20.86
N LEU A 13 -5.95 -2.74 20.47
CA LEU A 13 -6.40 -3.20 19.16
C LEU A 13 -5.78 -2.40 17.99
N PRO A 14 -5.80 -1.05 17.96
CA PRO A 14 -5.18 -0.31 16.87
C PRO A 14 -3.66 -0.49 16.83
N ALA A 15 -2.99 -0.60 17.98
CA ALA A 15 -1.56 -0.89 18.05
C ALA A 15 -1.22 -2.27 17.45
N TYR A 16 -2.00 -3.30 17.78
CA TYR A 16 -1.84 -4.65 17.21
C TYR A 16 -2.06 -4.67 15.68
N LEU A 17 -3.11 -4.00 15.20
CA LEU A 17 -3.40 -3.89 13.76
C LEU A 17 -2.26 -3.17 13.03
N ALA A 18 -1.75 -2.06 13.58
CA ALA A 18 -0.62 -1.34 13.02
C ALA A 18 0.65 -2.19 12.96
N PHE A 19 0.96 -2.96 14.01
CA PHE A 19 2.10 -3.88 14.02
C PHE A 19 2.00 -4.96 12.93
N ARG A 20 0.82 -5.57 12.78
CA ARG A 20 0.58 -6.61 11.75
C ARG A 20 0.63 -6.05 10.33
N TRP A 21 0.07 -4.87 10.10
CA TRP A 21 0.02 -4.26 8.77
C TRP A 21 1.33 -3.60 8.34
N SER A 22 2.05 -2.95 9.26
CA SER A 22 3.35 -2.35 8.97
C SER A 22 4.38 -3.36 8.48
N GLY A 23 4.31 -4.61 8.97
CA GLY A 23 5.15 -5.71 8.49
C GLY A 23 4.92 -6.07 7.02
N LYS A 24 3.71 -5.89 6.49
CA LYS A 24 3.40 -6.14 5.06
C LYS A 24 3.85 -4.99 4.16
N GLU A 25 3.90 -3.77 4.69
CA GLU A 25 4.13 -2.55 3.91
C GLU A 25 5.60 -2.05 3.92
N LYS A 26 6.55 -2.85 4.42
CA LYS A 26 7.96 -2.46 4.62
C LYS A 26 8.11 -1.13 5.39
N ARG A 27 7.22 -0.86 6.35
CA ARG A 27 7.24 0.34 7.21
C ARG A 27 7.88 0.02 8.56
N SER A 28 8.33 1.05 9.27
CA SER A 28 8.84 0.90 10.63
C SER A 28 7.71 0.38 11.53
N LYS A 29 7.82 -0.87 11.96
CA LYS A 29 6.80 -1.56 12.78
C LYS A 29 6.59 -0.83 14.11
N TRP A 30 7.69 -0.48 14.77
CA TRP A 30 7.68 0.13 16.09
C TRP A 30 7.17 1.57 16.08
N ALA A 31 7.56 2.38 15.09
CA ALA A 31 7.09 3.77 15.01
C ALA A 31 5.57 3.85 14.91
N TRP A 32 4.95 3.03 14.05
CA TRP A 32 3.50 3.02 13.88
C TRP A 32 2.75 2.33 15.01
N THR A 33 3.35 1.33 15.65
CA THR A 33 2.77 0.69 16.84
C THR A 33 2.71 1.68 18.00
N VAL A 34 3.80 2.40 18.28
CA VAL A 34 3.83 3.45 19.33
C VAL A 34 2.84 4.57 18.99
N ALA A 35 2.81 5.04 17.74
CA ALA A 35 1.84 6.06 17.32
C ALA A 35 0.39 5.61 17.52
N CYS A 36 0.03 4.37 17.16
CA CYS A 36 -1.33 3.85 17.34
C CYS A 36 -1.66 3.51 18.79
N PHE A 37 -0.66 3.24 19.63
CA PHE A 37 -0.85 3.09 21.07
C PHE A 37 -1.11 4.44 21.75
N VAL A 38 -0.36 5.50 21.40
CA VAL A 38 -0.54 6.84 22.00
C VAL A 38 -1.80 7.54 21.46
N PHE A 39 -2.03 7.46 20.15
CA PHE A 39 -3.12 8.16 19.48
C PHE A 39 -4.33 7.27 19.16
N SER A 40 -4.33 6.01 19.63
CA SER A 40 -5.46 5.08 19.44
C SER A 40 -5.83 4.96 17.94
N TRP A 41 -7.13 4.99 17.64
CA TRP A 41 -7.69 4.91 16.29
C TRP A 41 -7.26 6.05 15.37
N PHE A 42 -6.97 7.25 15.90
CA PHE A 42 -6.45 8.35 15.08
C PHE A 42 -5.09 8.01 14.48
N GLY A 43 -4.22 7.33 15.24
CA GLY A 43 -2.95 6.81 14.73
C GLY A 43 -3.15 5.80 13.60
N LEU A 44 -4.16 4.93 13.73
CA LEU A 44 -4.49 3.93 12.72
C LEU A 44 -5.07 4.55 11.44
N ILE A 45 -5.90 5.59 11.57
CA ILE A 45 -6.43 6.37 10.44
C ILE A 45 -5.27 7.07 9.71
N ALA A 46 -4.37 7.72 10.44
CA ALA A 46 -3.18 8.33 9.84
C ALA A 46 -2.28 7.28 9.14
N PHE A 47 -2.12 6.09 9.73
CA PHE A 47 -1.41 4.98 9.10
C PHE A 47 -2.06 4.58 7.77
N ALA A 48 -3.40 4.44 7.75
CA ALA A 48 -4.14 4.09 6.55
C ALA A 48 -4.06 5.16 5.45
N LEU A 49 -4.17 6.45 5.81
CA LEU A 49 -4.11 7.57 4.87
C LEU A 49 -2.70 7.77 4.31
N THR A 50 -1.67 7.50 5.09
CA THR A 50 -0.29 7.62 4.63
C THR A 50 0.16 6.41 3.81
N ARG A 51 -0.65 5.34 3.67
CA ARG A 51 -0.30 4.13 2.90
C ARG A 51 0.29 4.51 1.55
N ARG A 52 1.45 3.92 1.23
CA ARG A 52 2.07 4.14 -0.07
C ARG A 52 1.13 3.52 -1.09
N GLY A 53 0.73 4.32 -2.07
CA GLY A 53 -0.07 3.83 -3.19
C GLY A 53 0.72 2.83 -4.03
N LEU A 54 0.23 2.55 -5.23
CA LEU A 54 0.91 1.65 -6.16
C LEU A 54 2.40 2.02 -6.36
N PRO A 55 3.27 1.01 -6.54
CA PRO A 55 4.69 1.24 -6.75
C PRO A 55 4.89 2.09 -8.01
N THR A 56 5.97 2.88 -8.02
CA THR A 56 6.38 3.55 -9.25
C THR A 56 6.94 2.53 -10.25
N VAL A 57 7.11 2.94 -11.52
CA VAL A 57 7.73 2.11 -12.57
C VAL A 57 9.07 1.53 -12.09
N GLU A 58 9.90 2.37 -11.48
CA GLU A 58 11.25 2.00 -11.03
C GLU A 58 11.22 1.08 -9.79
N GLU A 59 10.26 1.29 -8.88
CA GLU A 59 10.04 0.38 -7.75
C GLU A 59 9.54 -0.99 -8.20
N TYR A 60 8.65 -1.02 -9.20
CA TYR A 60 8.14 -2.26 -9.77
C TYR A 60 9.23 -3.04 -10.51
N ALA A 61 10.05 -2.36 -11.32
CA ALA A 61 11.16 -2.99 -12.02
C ALA A 61 12.21 -3.56 -11.06
N ARG A 62 12.51 -2.86 -9.96
CA ARG A 62 13.42 -3.37 -8.90
C ARG A 62 12.88 -4.58 -8.17
N THR A 63 11.56 -4.65 -7.97
CA THR A 63 10.93 -5.78 -7.26
C THR A 63 10.64 -6.97 -8.17
N ASN A 64 10.56 -6.77 -9.49
CA ASN A 64 10.28 -7.80 -10.49
C ASN A 64 11.29 -7.70 -11.66
N PRO A 65 12.59 -7.96 -11.45
CA PRO A 65 13.62 -7.74 -12.46
C PRO A 65 13.41 -8.58 -13.73
N GLY A 66 12.96 -9.84 -13.59
CA GLY A 66 12.63 -10.70 -14.73
C GLY A 66 11.48 -10.18 -15.59
N ASN A 67 10.56 -9.43 -14.99
CA ASN A 67 9.44 -8.81 -15.69
C ASN A 67 9.79 -7.47 -16.35
N ALA A 68 10.99 -6.93 -16.12
CA ALA A 68 11.47 -5.66 -16.65
C ALA A 68 12.65 -5.81 -17.64
N ALA A 69 13.27 -6.99 -17.74
CA ALA A 69 14.50 -7.22 -18.50
C ALA A 69 14.40 -7.04 -20.04
N GLY A 70 13.21 -6.95 -20.62
CA GLY A 70 13.01 -6.82 -22.08
C GLY A 70 11.72 -6.07 -22.43
N GLY A 71 11.30 -5.15 -21.57
CA GLY A 71 9.98 -4.53 -21.57
C GLY A 71 9.16 -4.96 -20.35
N MET A 72 8.21 -4.11 -19.94
CA MET A 72 7.41 -4.37 -18.74
C MET A 72 6.37 -5.46 -18.99
N SER A 73 6.25 -6.37 -18.03
CA SER A 73 5.26 -7.44 -18.02
C SER A 73 4.55 -7.57 -16.68
N CYS A 74 3.38 -8.17 -16.71
CA CYS A 74 2.60 -8.46 -15.52
C CYS A 74 3.28 -9.54 -14.67
N ASN A 75 3.52 -9.23 -13.39
CA ASN A 75 4.08 -10.17 -12.43
C ASN A 75 3.14 -11.34 -12.07
N ARG A 76 1.86 -11.26 -12.44
CA ARG A 76 0.84 -12.27 -12.12
C ARG A 76 0.61 -13.27 -13.26
N CYS A 77 0.54 -12.79 -14.51
CA CYS A 77 0.26 -13.64 -15.68
C CYS A 77 1.37 -13.64 -16.73
N GLY A 78 2.45 -12.87 -16.55
CA GLY A 78 3.55 -12.77 -17.51
C GLY A 78 3.23 -11.99 -18.80
N SER A 79 1.98 -11.60 -19.02
CA SER A 79 1.59 -10.86 -20.22
C SER A 79 2.29 -9.50 -20.31
N ARG A 80 2.73 -9.15 -21.52
CA ARG A 80 3.30 -7.83 -21.86
C ARG A 80 2.25 -6.82 -22.36
N SER A 81 0.98 -7.23 -22.44
CA SER A 81 -0.11 -6.33 -22.83
C SER A 81 -0.55 -5.50 -21.63
N ILE A 82 -0.04 -4.27 -21.56
CA ILE A 82 -0.30 -3.32 -20.48
C ILE A 82 -1.00 -2.09 -21.08
N ARG A 83 -2.18 -1.75 -20.56
CA ARG A 83 -2.88 -0.51 -20.87
C ARG A 83 -2.56 0.58 -19.86
N VAL A 84 -2.52 1.81 -20.32
CA VAL A 84 -2.40 2.99 -19.46
C VAL A 84 -3.78 3.55 -19.18
N TRP A 85 -4.13 3.67 -17.90
CA TRP A 85 -5.32 4.36 -17.43
C TRP A 85 -4.92 5.67 -16.77
N ARG A 86 -5.47 6.79 -17.25
CA ARG A 86 -5.19 8.11 -16.71
C ARG A 86 -6.36 8.55 -15.84
N GLU A 87 -6.09 8.79 -14.57
CA GLU A 87 -7.00 9.44 -13.65
C GLU A 87 -6.58 10.90 -13.48
N GLN A 88 -7.51 11.82 -13.68
CA GLN A 88 -7.27 13.25 -13.48
C GLN A 88 -8.19 13.74 -12.35
N ALA A 89 -7.59 13.93 -11.17
CA ALA A 89 -8.28 14.48 -10.01
C ALA A 89 -7.80 15.91 -9.78
N PHE A 90 -8.64 16.88 -10.15
CA PHE A 90 -8.33 18.31 -10.11
C PHE A 90 -7.02 18.63 -10.87
N ILE A 91 -5.96 18.97 -10.13
CA ILE A 91 -4.64 19.36 -10.65
C ILE A 91 -3.71 18.14 -10.79
N LYS A 92 -4.01 17.01 -10.14
CA LYS A 92 -3.14 15.83 -10.15
C LYS A 92 -3.55 14.87 -11.25
N VAL A 93 -2.63 14.62 -12.17
CA VAL A 93 -2.72 13.54 -13.16
C VAL A 93 -1.99 12.33 -12.61
N ARG A 94 -2.67 11.20 -12.53
CA ARG A 94 -2.07 9.91 -12.18
C ARG A 94 -2.25 8.96 -13.35
N GLN A 95 -1.18 8.33 -13.78
CA GLN A 95 -1.23 7.29 -14.80
C GLN A 95 -0.96 5.94 -14.14
N TYR A 96 -1.89 5.01 -14.32
CA TYR A 96 -1.84 3.66 -13.82
C TYR A 96 -1.62 2.70 -14.98
N HIS A 97 -0.77 1.70 -14.77
CA HIS A 97 -0.47 0.66 -15.77
C HIS A 97 -1.18 -0.62 -15.35
N ILE A 98 -2.14 -1.05 -16.15
CA ILE A 98 -3.03 -2.18 -15.86
C ILE A 98 -2.77 -3.27 -16.89
N CYS A 99 -2.64 -4.52 -16.46
CA CYS A 99 -2.56 -5.64 -17.38
C CYS A 99 -3.90 -5.88 -18.09
N ASN A 100 -3.90 -5.96 -19.43
CA ASN A 100 -5.11 -6.24 -20.21
C ASN A 100 -5.65 -7.66 -20.01
N HIS A 101 -4.77 -8.64 -19.75
CA HIS A 101 -5.18 -10.04 -19.66
C HIS A 101 -5.82 -10.36 -18.30
N CYS A 102 -5.23 -9.89 -17.19
CA CYS A 102 -5.68 -10.25 -15.84
C CYS A 102 -6.28 -9.07 -15.06
N GLY A 103 -6.32 -7.87 -15.65
CA GLY A 103 -6.86 -6.66 -15.02
C GLY A 103 -6.07 -6.13 -13.82
N THR A 104 -4.91 -6.72 -13.50
CA THR A 104 -4.14 -6.30 -12.32
C THR A 104 -3.45 -4.96 -12.57
N THR A 105 -3.66 -3.99 -11.68
CA THR A 105 -2.95 -2.70 -11.69
C THR A 105 -1.53 -2.91 -11.14
N LEU A 106 -0.53 -2.66 -11.96
CA LEU A 106 0.86 -3.07 -11.72
C LEU A 106 1.66 -1.95 -11.02
N TYR A 107 1.70 -0.78 -11.64
CA TYR A 107 2.50 0.35 -11.19
C TYR A 107 1.90 1.67 -11.70
N ARG A 108 2.43 2.79 -11.20
CA ARG A 108 2.05 4.14 -11.64
C ARG A 108 3.22 4.89 -12.27
N SER A 109 2.94 5.74 -13.26
CA SER A 109 3.90 6.76 -13.70
C SER A 109 3.99 7.87 -12.64
N ARG A 110 5.16 8.51 -12.55
CA ARG A 110 5.41 9.60 -11.61
C ARG A 110 4.65 10.88 -11.98
#